data_AF-A0A5J4VEY6-F1
#
_entry.id   AF-A0A5J4VEY6-F1
#
_cell.length_a   1.000
_cell.length_b   1.000
_cell.length_c   1.000
_cell.angle_alpha   90.00
_cell.angle_beta   90.00
_cell.angle_gamma   90.00
#
_symmetry.space_group_name_H-M   'P 1'
#
loop_
_entity.id
_entity.type
_entity.pdbx_description
1 polymer ?
#
loop_
_entity_poly.entity_id
_entity_poly.type
_entity_poly.pdbx_seq_one_letter_code
_entity_poly.pdbx_strand_id
1 'polypeptide(L)'
;MTESKSSTSGTSRTSLSVLLRAQALAGGEVKSQIVQHSLRFKQTEISDADKIESLETLIILSITLQQNELKEILKVTGIIESVSSLLFGTQNPRIRTLCGAVIQLLLTIAQESKVNVDWQSFVAPLISLLFNEDEQISELGKQTILDSIKKQPLSITSLLDLNIFDKSAQFLESTFSSSPSKQISETQLNIVHNLLEVIQKLIQASPDATLKTKQLKASLNKVKQSNPSRQIKNEIGAILFIIGQEEEDYEAESKITQKELQQSQQQVSQLQEQLRISEQKIIDSEEKARLTEQLNKQQEEQLKQEQLQKEQALQQAQQSDEKAKIAEQWAKIAEERAHASEIAENEDKQKAINAVQQSGTVLVTQIGAISQTQFSSATLTPMAAVASAITKDTSSELDNPDPLGLGVKFERVEGLIRKANALRQEHISLSLNKVITDGIHRVEVRFRKCNTSNGYADAYIGIVKADYVVPFPCNPYMEPHNKYMLYYHGGFGYVYYKGIGTPSNSEFKDGSLIALELNADLGTLHFFVGTVQQPLFVTGIKGAVKFFFWIHEKDSSFQIASVKQLNKATTKTLPNQEALQW
;
A
#
# COMPACT_ATOMS: atom_id res chain seq x y z
N MET A 1 22.62 20.25 77.57
CA MET A 1 21.45 20.31 76.66
C MET A 1 21.48 21.64 75.93
N THR A 2 20.85 21.70 74.76
CA THR A 2 20.42 22.91 74.00
C THR A 2 21.44 24.00 73.61
N GLU A 3 21.63 24.08 72.29
CA GLU A 3 21.69 25.29 71.43
C GLU A 3 22.75 26.40 71.63
N SER A 4 23.48 26.72 70.55
CA SER A 4 23.30 28.03 69.88
C SER A 4 23.80 28.05 68.42
N LYS A 5 22.83 28.05 67.49
CA LYS A 5 22.73 28.75 66.19
C LYS A 5 23.91 28.87 65.20
N SER A 6 23.54 28.62 63.94
CA SER A 6 24.26 28.83 62.69
C SER A 6 24.36 30.29 62.24
N SER A 7 25.34 30.57 61.37
CA SER A 7 25.33 31.73 60.45
C SER A 7 25.84 31.32 59.06
N THR A 8 24.93 30.96 58.16
CA THR A 8 25.22 30.63 56.75
C THR A 8 25.07 31.86 55.86
N SER A 9 26.18 32.48 55.45
CA SER A 9 26.20 33.51 54.41
C SER A 9 26.34 32.87 53.02
N GLY A 10 25.23 32.36 52.48
CA GLY A 10 25.17 31.80 51.12
C GLY A 10 24.80 32.85 50.09
N THR A 11 25.79 33.51 49.48
CA THR A 11 25.54 34.45 48.37
C THR A 11 25.12 33.69 47.11
N SER A 12 23.82 33.72 46.79
CA SER A 12 23.29 33.08 45.58
C SER A 12 23.84 33.75 44.33
N ARG A 13 24.67 33.03 43.56
CA ARG A 13 25.06 33.43 42.20
C ARG A 13 23.88 33.16 41.27
N THR A 14 23.05 34.17 41.04
CA THR A 14 22.06 34.14 39.94
C THR A 14 22.78 33.88 38.62
N SER A 15 22.37 32.85 37.88
CA SER A 15 22.98 32.53 36.59
C SER A 15 22.82 33.70 35.60
N LEU A 16 23.87 34.01 34.85
CA LEU A 16 23.85 35.04 33.80
C LEU A 16 22.70 34.81 32.80
N SER A 17 22.39 33.55 32.49
CA SER A 17 21.27 33.17 31.62
C SER A 17 19.89 33.54 32.18
N VAL A 18 19.72 33.54 33.51
CA VAL A 18 18.47 33.95 34.17
C VAL A 18 18.35 35.47 34.16
N LEU A 19 19.46 36.18 34.37
CA LEU A 19 19.50 37.65 34.37
C LEU A 19 19.25 38.23 32.96
N LEU A 20 19.88 37.66 31.93
CA LEU A 20 19.63 38.02 30.52
C LEU A 20 18.18 37.72 30.09
N ARG A 21 17.60 36.59 30.52
CA ARG A 21 16.18 36.28 30.26
C ARG A 21 15.23 37.26 30.96
N ALA A 22 15.53 37.66 32.20
CA ALA A 22 14.73 38.65 32.92
C ALA A 22 14.76 40.03 32.21
N GLN A 23 15.88 40.42 31.64
CA GLN A 23 15.98 41.65 30.82
C GLN A 23 15.22 41.51 29.49
N ALA A 24 15.39 40.40 28.76
CA ALA A 24 14.68 40.15 27.50
C ALA A 24 13.14 40.14 27.65
N LEU A 25 12.62 39.60 28.76
CA LEU A 25 11.18 39.53 29.03
C LEU A 25 10.58 40.86 29.54
N ALA A 26 11.40 41.83 29.94
CA ALA A 26 10.91 43.13 30.41
C ALA A 26 10.32 44.01 29.29
N GLY A 27 10.65 43.73 28.02
CA GLY A 27 10.20 44.47 26.84
C GLY A 27 8.87 44.00 26.20
N GLY A 28 8.16 43.05 26.80
CA GLY A 28 6.93 42.46 26.24
C GLY A 28 7.17 41.18 25.43
N GLU A 29 6.22 40.79 24.57
CA GLU A 29 6.32 39.55 23.80
C GLU A 29 7.56 39.54 22.88
N VAL A 30 8.46 38.58 23.08
CA VAL A 30 9.78 38.57 22.40
C VAL A 30 9.66 38.48 20.86
N LYS A 31 8.63 37.80 20.35
CA LYS A 31 8.31 37.76 18.91
C LYS A 31 7.98 39.16 18.37
N SER A 32 7.23 39.96 19.12
CA SER A 32 6.93 41.36 18.80
C SER A 32 8.19 42.22 18.84
N GLN A 33 9.04 42.06 19.87
CA GLN A 33 10.31 42.79 19.98
C GLN A 33 11.23 42.52 18.78
N ILE A 34 11.39 41.26 18.36
CA ILE A 34 12.22 40.91 17.19
C ILE A 34 11.65 41.51 15.89
N VAL A 35 10.33 41.47 15.70
CA VAL A 35 9.67 42.15 14.57
C VAL A 35 9.93 43.65 14.60
N GLN A 36 9.78 44.30 15.77
CA GLN A 36 10.02 45.73 15.91
C GLN A 36 11.47 46.12 15.58
N HIS A 37 12.48 45.45 16.14
CA HIS A 37 13.88 45.73 15.82
C HIS A 37 14.22 45.44 14.34
N SER A 38 13.64 44.38 13.75
CA SER A 38 13.83 44.08 12.31
C SER A 38 13.21 45.15 11.40
N LEU A 39 12.00 45.63 11.72
CA LEU A 39 11.32 46.71 10.98
C LEU A 39 11.98 48.08 11.21
N ARG A 40 12.59 48.31 12.38
CA ARG A 40 13.31 49.54 12.73
C ARG A 40 14.46 49.83 11.77
N PHE A 41 15.08 48.80 11.16
CA PHE A 41 16.09 48.96 10.11
C PHE A 41 15.55 49.44 8.76
N LYS A 42 14.24 49.31 8.49
CA LYS A 42 13.60 49.76 7.26
C LYS A 42 13.16 51.25 7.32
N GLN A 43 13.46 51.96 8.42
CA GLN A 43 13.16 53.37 8.61
C GLN A 43 14.24 54.26 7.99
N THR A 44 13.85 55.36 7.35
CA THR A 44 14.75 56.21 6.54
C THR A 44 15.76 57.03 7.35
N GLU A 45 15.46 57.33 8.61
CA GLU A 45 16.28 58.18 9.48
C GLU A 45 16.53 57.49 10.83
N ILE A 46 17.49 56.57 10.87
CA ILE A 46 17.92 55.91 12.10
C ILE A 46 19.42 56.06 12.32
N SER A 47 19.82 56.42 13.54
CA SER A 47 21.22 56.65 13.90
C SER A 47 22.02 55.35 13.96
N ASP A 48 23.33 55.45 13.83
CA ASP A 48 24.20 54.28 13.99
C ASP A 48 24.21 53.72 15.41
N ALA A 49 23.97 54.55 16.43
CA ALA A 49 23.80 54.08 17.81
C ALA A 49 22.52 53.22 17.95
N ASP A 50 21.40 53.66 17.39
CA ASP A 50 20.12 52.93 17.41
C ASP A 50 20.19 51.61 16.62
N LYS A 51 20.94 51.58 15.50
CA LYS A 51 21.21 50.37 14.72
C LYS A 51 22.03 49.37 15.55
N ILE A 52 23.09 49.84 16.20
CA ILE A 52 23.95 49.02 17.08
C ILE A 52 23.14 48.44 18.24
N GLU A 53 22.39 49.28 18.98
CA GLU A 53 21.51 48.86 20.07
C GLU A 53 20.51 47.78 19.61
N SER A 54 19.88 48.00 18.45
CA SER A 54 18.88 47.07 17.91
C SER A 54 19.51 45.74 17.49
N LEU A 55 20.70 45.74 16.89
CA LEU A 55 21.42 44.51 16.55
C LEU A 55 21.92 43.77 17.81
N GLU A 56 22.46 44.47 18.79
CA GLU A 56 22.88 43.88 20.07
C GLU A 56 21.68 43.26 20.81
N THR A 57 20.53 43.94 20.78
CA THR A 57 19.27 43.40 21.29
C THR A 57 18.83 42.15 20.53
N LEU A 58 18.87 42.15 19.19
CA LEU A 58 18.54 40.96 18.39
C LEU A 58 19.45 39.76 18.70
N ILE A 59 20.75 39.98 18.98
CA ILE A 59 21.65 38.91 19.43
C ILE A 59 21.21 38.38 20.80
N ILE A 60 20.94 39.25 21.77
CA ILE A 60 20.50 38.86 23.12
C ILE A 60 19.18 38.08 23.07
N LEU A 61 18.19 38.55 22.31
CA LEU A 61 16.91 37.86 22.14
C LEU A 61 17.10 36.49 21.46
N SER A 62 17.94 36.41 20.42
CA SER A 62 18.23 35.15 19.72
C SER A 62 18.94 34.10 20.59
N ILE A 63 19.75 34.52 21.58
CA ILE A 63 20.41 33.60 22.54
C ILE A 63 19.49 33.21 23.71
N THR A 64 18.58 34.10 24.13
CA THR A 64 17.78 33.91 25.35
C THR A 64 16.50 33.10 25.13
N LEU A 65 15.93 33.16 23.93
CA LEU A 65 14.74 32.44 23.49
C LEU A 65 14.86 30.91 23.62
N GLN A 66 13.72 30.22 23.73
CA GLN A 66 13.68 28.77 23.51
C GLN A 66 13.74 28.48 22.01
N GLN A 67 14.43 27.39 21.62
CA GLN A 67 14.56 26.98 20.22
C GLN A 67 13.21 26.91 19.47
N ASN A 68 12.09 26.60 20.14
CA ASN A 68 10.78 26.52 19.48
C ASN A 68 10.14 27.87 19.16
N GLU A 69 10.40 28.90 19.96
CA GLU A 69 9.86 30.25 19.74
C GLU A 69 10.56 30.92 18.55
N LEU A 70 11.89 30.75 18.48
CA LEU A 70 12.72 31.32 17.42
C LEU A 70 12.48 30.66 16.04
N LYS A 71 11.99 29.40 16.01
CA LYS A 71 11.54 28.73 14.77
C LYS A 71 10.32 29.40 14.15
N GLU A 72 9.36 29.88 14.94
CA GLU A 72 8.24 30.66 14.40
C GLU A 72 8.70 32.01 13.85
N ILE A 73 9.62 32.67 14.57
CA ILE A 73 10.20 33.95 14.17
C ILE A 73 10.91 33.83 12.81
N LEU A 74 11.73 32.80 12.62
CA LEU A 74 12.44 32.53 11.36
C LEU A 74 11.50 32.36 10.16
N LYS A 75 10.27 31.86 10.38
CA LYS A 75 9.28 31.62 9.31
C LYS A 75 8.49 32.87 8.90
N VAL A 76 8.41 33.91 9.73
CA VAL A 76 7.43 35.00 9.57
C VAL A 76 8.05 36.39 9.47
N THR A 77 9.26 36.62 9.99
CA THR A 77 9.72 37.98 10.32
C THR A 77 10.59 38.69 9.28
N GLY A 78 11.12 38.00 8.27
CA GLY A 78 12.02 38.61 7.30
C GLY A 78 13.30 39.22 7.92
N ILE A 79 13.69 38.74 9.11
CA ILE A 79 14.83 39.29 9.87
C ILE A 79 16.14 39.21 9.08
N ILE A 80 16.41 38.10 8.37
CA ILE A 80 17.63 37.92 7.58
C ILE A 80 17.69 38.91 6.43
N GLU A 81 16.59 39.07 5.68
CA GLU A 81 16.47 40.09 4.63
C GLU A 81 16.75 41.50 5.18
N SER A 82 16.17 41.83 6.34
CA SER A 82 16.31 43.14 6.97
C SER A 82 17.75 43.41 7.44
N VAL A 83 18.42 42.41 8.02
CA VAL A 83 19.81 42.49 8.48
C VAL A 83 20.80 42.50 7.31
N SER A 84 20.55 41.71 6.25
CA SER A 84 21.34 41.76 5.01
C SER A 84 21.19 43.10 4.28
N SER A 85 19.99 43.67 4.23
CA SER A 85 19.75 45.00 3.66
C SER A 85 20.51 46.09 4.44
N LEU A 86 20.49 46.04 5.78
CA LEU A 86 21.28 46.92 6.62
C LEU A 86 22.79 46.77 6.40
N LEU A 87 23.27 45.52 6.22
CA LEU A 87 24.66 45.21 5.93
C LEU A 87 25.13 45.83 4.60
N PHE A 88 24.29 45.81 3.55
CA PHE A 88 24.60 46.47 2.28
C PHE A 88 24.63 48.01 2.39
N GLY A 89 23.74 48.59 3.20
CA GLY A 89 23.59 50.03 3.32
C GLY A 89 24.62 50.73 4.24
N THR A 90 25.50 49.99 4.92
CA THR A 90 26.35 50.55 5.98
C THR A 90 27.85 50.46 5.71
N GLN A 91 28.55 51.55 6.03
CA GLN A 91 30.01 51.63 6.07
C GLN A 91 30.57 51.50 7.50
N ASN A 92 29.71 51.35 8.50
CA ASN A 92 30.12 51.26 9.90
C ASN A 92 30.60 49.83 10.23
N PRO A 93 31.88 49.61 10.56
CA PRO A 93 32.44 48.26 10.76
C PRO A 93 31.78 47.53 11.93
N ARG A 94 31.35 48.24 12.99
CA ARG A 94 30.64 47.62 14.12
C ARG A 94 29.28 47.09 13.70
N ILE A 95 28.53 47.85 12.89
CA ILE A 95 27.23 47.41 12.35
C ILE A 95 27.44 46.20 11.44
N ARG A 96 28.44 46.23 10.55
CA ARG A 96 28.79 45.07 9.69
C ARG A 96 29.07 43.80 10.49
N THR A 97 29.91 43.90 11.53
CA THR A 97 30.22 42.77 12.43
C THR A 97 28.97 42.23 13.14
N LEU A 98 28.11 43.13 13.65
CA LEU A 98 26.89 42.75 14.35
C LEU A 98 25.86 42.10 13.41
N CYS A 99 25.71 42.60 12.18
CA CYS A 99 24.87 41.95 11.15
C CYS A 99 25.34 40.52 10.86
N GLY A 100 26.65 40.31 10.66
CA GLY A 100 27.22 38.98 10.45
C GLY A 100 27.00 38.03 11.64
N ALA A 101 27.14 38.54 12.87
CA ALA A 101 26.87 37.77 14.07
C ALA A 101 25.39 37.34 14.18
N VAL A 102 24.43 38.23 13.88
CA VAL A 102 23.00 37.89 13.83
C VAL A 102 22.72 36.83 12.76
N ILE A 103 23.24 37.00 11.54
CA ILE A 103 23.04 36.04 10.43
C ILE A 103 23.55 34.64 10.80
N GLN A 104 24.78 34.52 11.31
CA GLN A 104 25.38 33.23 11.65
C GLN A 104 24.66 32.55 12.83
N LEU A 105 24.19 33.33 13.82
CA LEU A 105 23.42 32.83 14.95
C LEU A 105 22.06 32.28 14.51
N LEU A 106 21.33 33.02 13.66
CA LEU A 106 20.07 32.58 13.07
C LEU A 106 20.24 31.33 12.19
N LEU A 107 21.35 31.22 11.45
CA LEU A 107 21.68 30.00 10.68
C LEU A 107 21.89 28.81 11.61
N THR A 108 22.69 28.97 12.67
CA THR A 108 22.94 27.90 13.64
C THR A 108 21.63 27.38 14.23
N ILE A 109 20.71 28.27 14.56
CA ILE A 109 19.41 27.92 15.15
C ILE A 109 18.46 27.28 14.13
N ALA A 110 18.50 27.72 12.86
CA ALA A 110 17.79 27.04 11.78
C ALA A 110 18.32 25.61 11.55
N GLN A 111 19.64 25.41 11.63
CA GLN A 111 20.30 24.11 11.49
C GLN A 111 19.99 23.14 12.64
N GLU A 112 19.71 23.64 13.85
CA GLU A 112 19.30 22.82 15.01
C GLU A 112 17.79 22.49 15.01
N SER A 113 17.02 22.98 14.02
CA SER A 113 15.57 22.81 13.97
C SER A 113 15.14 21.41 13.51
N LYS A 114 14.27 20.77 14.30
CA LYS A 114 13.49 19.58 13.91
C LYS A 114 12.19 19.90 13.15
N VAL A 115 11.92 21.17 12.88
CA VAL A 115 10.72 21.66 12.18
C VAL A 115 11.14 22.26 10.85
N ASN A 116 10.32 22.06 9.81
CA ASN A 116 10.60 22.55 8.45
C ASN A 116 10.78 24.09 8.44
N VAL A 117 12.00 24.53 8.18
CA VAL A 117 12.38 25.93 7.97
C VAL A 117 12.20 26.26 6.49
N ASP A 118 11.70 27.45 6.17
CA ASP A 118 11.72 27.96 4.80
C ASP A 118 13.17 28.32 4.40
N TRP A 119 13.90 27.31 3.94
CA TRP A 119 15.27 27.44 3.48
C TRP A 119 15.39 28.31 2.23
N GLN A 120 14.34 28.46 1.41
CA GLN A 120 14.36 29.32 0.23
C GLN A 120 14.40 30.80 0.65
N SER A 121 13.51 31.22 1.57
CA SER A 121 13.55 32.55 2.17
C SER A 121 14.83 32.78 3.00
N PHE A 122 15.39 31.72 3.61
CA PHE A 122 16.63 31.80 4.39
C PHE A 122 17.85 32.08 3.50
N VAL A 123 18.05 31.31 2.41
CA VAL A 123 19.27 31.39 1.61
C VAL A 123 19.22 32.47 0.52
N ALA A 124 18.05 32.97 0.12
CA ALA A 124 17.95 34.02 -0.90
C ALA A 124 18.74 35.32 -0.55
N PRO A 125 18.66 35.89 0.67
CA PRO A 125 19.51 37.02 1.05
C PRO A 125 21.01 36.66 1.08
N LEU A 126 21.36 35.41 1.41
CA LEU A 126 22.76 34.95 1.46
C LEU A 126 23.39 34.86 0.07
N ILE A 127 22.61 34.44 -0.94
CA ILE A 127 23.02 34.50 -2.35
C ILE A 127 23.35 35.95 -2.72
N SER A 128 22.54 36.92 -2.29
CA SER A 128 22.81 38.34 -2.51
C SER A 128 24.06 38.86 -1.77
N LEU A 129 24.42 38.26 -0.62
CA LEU A 129 25.71 38.56 0.04
C LEU A 129 26.89 38.08 -0.83
N LEU A 130 26.83 36.85 -1.32
CA LEU A 130 27.90 36.21 -2.11
C LEU A 130 28.28 37.02 -3.36
N PHE A 131 27.30 37.59 -4.05
CA PHE A 131 27.47 38.40 -5.27
C PHE A 131 27.73 39.90 -5.01
N ASN A 132 27.95 40.31 -3.76
CA ASN A 132 28.19 41.72 -3.43
C ASN A 132 29.56 42.22 -3.92
N GLU A 133 29.66 43.49 -4.29
CA GLU A 133 30.91 44.12 -4.74
C GLU A 133 31.91 44.38 -3.59
N ASP A 134 31.46 44.33 -2.34
CA ASP A 134 32.31 44.37 -1.15
C ASP A 134 32.79 42.95 -0.79
N GLU A 135 34.11 42.74 -0.86
CA GLU A 135 34.76 41.45 -0.60
C GLU A 135 34.43 40.87 0.78
N GLN A 136 34.28 41.70 1.82
CA GLN A 136 33.96 41.21 3.17
C GLN A 136 32.51 40.71 3.26
N ILE A 137 31.61 41.33 2.50
CA ILE A 137 30.21 40.90 2.41
C ILE A 137 30.10 39.63 1.56
N SER A 138 30.86 39.53 0.47
CA SER A 138 30.98 38.30 -0.34
C SER A 138 31.55 37.13 0.47
N GLU A 139 32.59 37.37 1.27
CA GLU A 139 33.20 36.37 2.15
C GLU A 139 32.21 35.86 3.21
N LEU A 140 31.45 36.76 3.85
CA LEU A 140 30.36 36.36 4.76
C LEU A 140 29.32 35.51 4.04
N GLY A 141 28.88 35.93 2.85
CA GLY A 141 27.94 35.17 2.01
C GLY A 141 28.45 33.75 1.72
N LYS A 142 29.72 33.62 1.32
CA LYS A 142 30.38 32.33 1.12
C LYS A 142 30.34 31.46 2.37
N GLN A 143 30.87 31.95 3.49
CA GLN A 143 30.98 31.15 4.72
C GLN A 143 29.60 30.67 5.19
N THR A 144 28.60 31.55 5.21
CA THR A 144 27.23 31.21 5.64
C THR A 144 26.56 30.21 4.67
N ILE A 145 26.76 30.32 3.35
CA ILE A 145 26.23 29.34 2.39
C ILE A 145 26.93 27.99 2.55
N LEU A 146 28.28 27.96 2.61
CA LEU A 146 29.05 26.72 2.78
C LEU A 146 28.66 25.99 4.07
N ASP A 147 28.43 26.71 5.17
CA ASP A 147 27.97 26.12 6.41
C ASP A 147 26.54 25.56 6.33
N SER A 148 25.67 26.14 5.50
CA SER A 148 24.34 25.57 5.24
C SER A 148 24.44 24.25 4.47
N ILE A 149 25.22 24.22 3.36
CA ILE A 149 25.43 23.05 2.50
C ILE A 149 25.95 21.86 3.33
N LYS A 150 26.93 22.09 4.22
CA LYS A 150 27.54 21.04 5.05
C LYS A 150 26.58 20.36 6.02
N LYS A 151 25.50 21.03 6.44
CA LYS A 151 24.69 20.63 7.61
C LYS A 151 23.21 20.38 7.30
N GLN A 152 22.67 20.89 6.18
CA GLN A 152 21.23 20.89 5.91
C GLN A 152 20.92 20.60 4.44
N PRO A 153 20.53 19.36 4.07
CA PRO A 153 20.23 18.99 2.69
C PRO A 153 19.16 19.86 2.01
N LEU A 154 18.16 20.33 2.77
CA LEU A 154 17.10 21.21 2.24
C LEU A 154 17.63 22.58 1.78
N SER A 155 18.78 23.06 2.30
CA SER A 155 19.39 24.29 1.80
C SER A 155 20.00 24.09 0.41
N ILE A 156 20.50 22.89 0.08
CA ILE A 156 21.02 22.54 -1.25
C ILE A 156 19.90 22.65 -2.29
N THR A 157 18.76 21.98 -2.08
CA THR A 157 17.59 22.08 -2.96
C THR A 157 17.15 23.54 -3.14
N SER A 158 17.09 24.31 -2.04
CA SER A 158 16.72 25.73 -2.06
C SER A 158 17.68 26.60 -2.86
N LEU A 159 18.99 26.38 -2.75
CA LEU A 159 20.03 27.07 -3.52
C LEU A 159 19.91 26.74 -5.03
N LEU A 160 19.61 25.49 -5.35
CA LEU A 160 19.39 25.02 -6.73
C LEU A 160 18.12 25.61 -7.34
N ASP A 161 17.04 25.78 -6.58
CA ASP A 161 15.78 26.35 -7.06
C ASP A 161 15.78 27.89 -7.16
N LEU A 162 16.69 28.54 -6.44
CA LEU A 162 17.02 29.97 -6.62
C LEU A 162 17.97 30.22 -7.81
N ASN A 163 18.23 29.21 -8.64
CA ASN A 163 19.04 29.24 -9.86
C ASN A 163 20.43 29.87 -9.63
N ILE A 164 21.09 29.48 -8.53
CA ILE A 164 22.42 30.00 -8.19
C ILE A 164 23.42 29.81 -9.33
N PHE A 165 23.41 28.69 -10.05
CA PHE A 165 24.32 28.45 -11.17
C PHE A 165 24.11 29.41 -12.35
N ASP A 166 22.88 29.80 -12.68
CA ASP A 166 22.61 30.76 -13.75
C ASP A 166 22.99 32.18 -13.33
N LYS A 167 22.76 32.54 -12.05
CA LYS A 167 23.26 33.79 -11.47
C LYS A 167 24.79 33.84 -11.50
N SER A 168 25.45 32.74 -11.15
CA SER A 168 26.91 32.59 -11.24
C SER A 168 27.42 32.72 -12.66
N ALA A 169 26.74 32.09 -13.62
CA ALA A 169 27.05 32.17 -15.04
C ALA A 169 26.99 33.62 -15.54
N GLN A 170 25.92 34.34 -15.19
CA GLN A 170 25.73 35.75 -15.53
C GLN A 170 26.77 36.67 -14.86
N PHE A 171 27.11 36.44 -13.59
CA PHE A 171 28.14 37.20 -12.87
C PHE A 171 29.55 36.97 -13.44
N LEU A 172 29.90 35.73 -13.73
CA LEU A 172 31.14 35.37 -14.41
C LEU A 172 31.20 36.02 -15.80
N GLU A 173 30.12 35.95 -16.57
CA GLU A 173 30.07 36.64 -17.87
C GLU A 173 30.18 38.16 -17.71
N SER A 174 29.48 38.81 -16.77
CA SER A 174 29.60 40.27 -16.61
C SER A 174 30.98 40.73 -16.13
N THR A 175 31.65 39.93 -15.30
CA THR A 175 32.99 40.21 -14.77
C THR A 175 34.07 40.10 -15.86
N PHE A 176 33.96 39.08 -16.73
CA PHE A 176 34.95 38.80 -17.77
C PHE A 176 34.54 39.29 -19.17
N SER A 177 33.36 39.89 -19.35
CA SER A 177 32.93 40.45 -20.64
C SER A 177 33.28 41.93 -20.79
N SER A 178 33.88 42.23 -21.96
CA SER A 178 34.03 43.54 -22.60
C SER A 178 35.33 44.30 -22.39
N SER A 179 35.89 44.71 -23.53
CA SER A 179 37.08 45.54 -23.78
C SER A 179 38.46 44.95 -23.45
N PRO A 180 39.39 44.91 -24.44
CA PRO A 180 40.81 44.53 -24.22
C PRO A 180 41.59 45.38 -23.21
N SER A 181 41.00 46.48 -22.75
CA SER A 181 41.58 47.45 -21.81
C SER A 181 41.05 47.35 -20.37
N LYS A 182 40.07 46.48 -20.09
CA LYS A 182 39.45 46.39 -18.75
C LYS A 182 40.27 45.45 -17.85
N GLN A 183 41.14 46.02 -17.03
CA GLN A 183 41.79 45.28 -15.95
C GLN A 183 40.76 44.93 -14.87
N ILE A 184 40.64 43.65 -14.52
CA ILE A 184 39.79 43.16 -13.44
C ILE A 184 40.50 43.45 -12.11
N SER A 185 39.79 44.02 -11.13
CA SER A 185 40.38 44.36 -9.84
C SER A 185 40.62 43.12 -8.97
N GLU A 186 41.58 43.21 -8.04
CA GLU A 186 41.87 42.12 -7.09
C GLU A 186 40.63 41.72 -6.28
N THR A 187 39.86 42.71 -5.79
CA THR A 187 38.55 42.52 -5.13
C THR A 187 37.56 41.73 -6.01
N GLN A 188 37.47 42.03 -7.31
CA GLN A 188 36.61 41.26 -8.22
C GLN A 188 37.10 39.82 -8.41
N LEU A 189 38.41 39.58 -8.42
CA LEU A 189 38.98 38.23 -8.48
C LEU A 189 38.70 37.45 -7.18
N ASN A 190 38.72 38.11 -6.01
CA ASN A 190 38.39 37.51 -4.71
C ASN A 190 36.89 37.14 -4.61
N ILE A 191 35.99 37.99 -5.13
CA ILE A 191 34.55 37.66 -5.24
C ILE A 191 34.32 36.48 -6.19
N VAL A 192 35.04 36.43 -7.33
CA VAL A 192 35.00 35.28 -8.26
C VAL A 192 35.49 34.00 -7.57
N HIS A 193 36.58 34.06 -6.81
CA HIS A 193 37.08 32.93 -6.02
C HIS A 193 36.02 32.42 -5.02
N ASN A 194 35.43 33.34 -4.26
CA ASN A 194 34.38 33.02 -3.29
C ASN A 194 33.17 32.34 -3.93
N LEU A 195 32.77 32.83 -5.10
CA LEU A 195 31.71 32.26 -5.91
C LEU A 195 32.04 30.84 -6.40
N LEU A 196 33.25 30.62 -6.92
CA LEU A 196 33.68 29.32 -7.44
C LEU A 196 33.79 28.28 -6.31
N GLU A 197 34.24 28.65 -5.11
CA GLU A 197 34.27 27.75 -3.95
C GLU A 197 32.86 27.26 -3.57
N VAL A 198 31.86 28.17 -3.50
CA VAL A 198 30.45 27.80 -3.25
C VAL A 198 29.92 26.86 -4.33
N ILE A 199 30.15 27.18 -5.61
CA ILE A 199 29.70 26.36 -6.74
C ILE A 199 30.31 24.95 -6.66
N GLN A 200 31.62 24.84 -6.44
CA GLN A 200 32.30 23.56 -6.35
C GLN A 200 31.72 22.71 -5.21
N LYS A 201 31.47 23.31 -4.05
CA LYS A 201 30.91 22.62 -2.89
C LYS A 201 29.44 22.25 -3.06
N LEU A 202 28.65 23.06 -3.77
CA LEU A 202 27.25 22.77 -4.06
C LEU A 202 27.11 21.58 -5.03
N ILE A 203 27.94 21.54 -6.08
CA ILE A 203 27.99 20.41 -7.02
C ILE A 203 28.42 19.13 -6.29
N GLN A 204 29.50 19.19 -5.50
CA GLN A 204 29.97 18.05 -4.69
C GLN A 204 28.96 17.52 -3.65
N ALA A 205 27.92 18.30 -3.31
CA ALA A 205 26.96 17.95 -2.27
C ALA A 205 25.65 17.34 -2.81
N SER A 206 25.40 17.37 -4.13
CA SER A 206 24.17 16.86 -4.73
C SER A 206 24.37 16.48 -6.21
N PRO A 207 24.20 15.21 -6.60
CA PRO A 207 24.28 14.79 -8.01
C PRO A 207 23.29 15.53 -8.92
N ASP A 208 22.08 15.84 -8.43
CA ASP A 208 21.07 16.62 -9.16
C ASP A 208 21.55 18.04 -9.53
N ALA A 209 22.61 18.54 -8.90
CA ALA A 209 23.18 19.84 -9.19
C ALA A 209 23.72 19.92 -10.62
N THR A 210 24.40 18.88 -11.14
CA THR A 210 25.03 18.93 -12.47
C THR A 210 24.01 19.11 -13.59
N LEU A 211 22.79 18.58 -13.43
CA LEU A 211 21.65 18.80 -14.35
C LEU A 211 21.32 20.29 -14.55
N LYS A 212 21.53 21.13 -13.52
CA LYS A 212 21.31 22.59 -13.57
C LYS A 212 22.57 23.40 -13.95
N THR A 213 23.70 22.78 -14.31
CA THR A 213 24.96 23.49 -14.62
C THR A 213 25.14 23.92 -16.08
N LYS A 214 24.20 23.63 -16.99
CA LYS A 214 24.39 23.83 -18.45
C LYS A 214 24.86 25.24 -18.84
N GLN A 215 24.24 26.29 -18.32
CA GLN A 215 24.65 27.67 -18.63
C GLN A 215 26.01 27.98 -17.99
N LEU A 216 26.19 27.63 -16.71
CA LEU A 216 27.45 27.76 -15.98
C LEU A 216 28.62 27.09 -16.71
N LYS A 217 28.47 25.86 -17.21
CA LYS A 217 29.50 25.13 -17.97
C LYS A 217 29.93 25.91 -19.23
N ALA A 218 29.00 26.53 -19.93
CA ALA A 218 29.31 27.38 -21.09
C ALA A 218 30.10 28.63 -20.66
N SER A 219 29.65 29.33 -19.62
CA SER A 219 30.31 30.54 -19.08
C SER A 219 31.71 30.24 -18.52
N LEU A 220 31.88 29.15 -17.77
CA LEU A 220 33.18 28.68 -17.26
C LEU A 220 34.18 28.43 -18.39
N ASN A 221 33.74 27.82 -19.50
CA ASN A 221 34.59 27.61 -20.67
C ASN A 221 34.98 28.92 -21.37
N LYS A 222 34.05 29.89 -21.50
CA LYS A 222 34.37 31.24 -22.00
C LYS A 222 35.40 31.94 -21.11
N VAL A 223 35.18 31.98 -19.79
CA VAL A 223 36.09 32.60 -18.82
C VAL A 223 37.48 31.96 -18.87
N LYS A 224 37.57 30.63 -18.99
CA LYS A 224 38.84 29.90 -19.14
C LYS A 224 39.62 30.32 -20.40
N GLN A 225 38.93 30.72 -21.46
CA GLN A 225 39.53 31.24 -22.71
C GLN A 225 39.94 32.71 -22.60
N SER A 226 39.29 33.52 -21.75
CA SER A 226 39.69 34.91 -21.42
C SER A 226 40.99 35.04 -20.62
N ASN A 227 41.75 33.95 -20.46
CA ASN A 227 43.04 33.85 -19.76
C ASN A 227 43.08 34.50 -18.36
N PRO A 228 42.28 33.99 -17.40
CA PRO A 228 42.20 34.50 -16.04
C PRO A 228 43.44 34.12 -15.22
N SER A 229 43.51 34.58 -13.96
CA SER A 229 44.58 34.21 -13.03
C SER A 229 44.74 32.69 -12.90
N ARG A 230 45.96 32.23 -12.58
CA ARG A 230 46.27 30.79 -12.44
C ARG A 230 45.36 30.10 -11.42
N GLN A 231 45.00 30.79 -10.35
CA GLN A 231 44.10 30.30 -9.30
C GLN A 231 42.69 30.03 -9.86
N ILE A 232 42.06 31.07 -10.44
CA ILE A 232 40.71 30.95 -11.05
C ILE A 232 40.71 29.89 -12.16
N LYS A 233 41.77 29.81 -12.98
CA LYS A 233 41.90 28.79 -14.02
C LYS A 233 41.93 27.35 -13.47
N ASN A 234 42.51 27.15 -12.29
CA ASN A 234 42.52 25.85 -11.60
C ASN A 234 41.15 25.51 -11.01
N GLU A 235 40.50 26.47 -10.35
CA GLU A 235 39.15 26.31 -9.75
C GLU A 235 38.10 25.99 -10.81
N ILE A 236 38.08 26.74 -11.92
CA ILE A 236 37.27 26.45 -13.10
C ILE A 236 37.60 25.06 -13.66
N GLY A 237 38.89 24.67 -13.68
CA GLY A 237 39.33 23.35 -14.11
C GLY A 237 38.75 22.22 -13.26
N ALA A 238 38.76 22.37 -11.93
CA ALA A 238 38.21 21.39 -11.00
C ALA A 238 36.68 21.27 -11.13
N ILE A 239 35.97 22.38 -11.26
CA ILE A 239 34.50 22.38 -11.45
C ILE A 239 34.13 21.70 -12.78
N LEU A 240 34.79 22.05 -13.88
CA LEU A 240 34.54 21.43 -15.19
C LEU A 240 34.88 19.93 -15.20
N PHE A 241 35.87 19.48 -14.43
CA PHE A 241 36.19 18.06 -14.29
C PHE A 241 35.08 17.30 -13.56
N ILE A 242 34.56 17.83 -12.45
CA ILE A 242 33.45 17.21 -11.70
C ILE A 242 32.21 17.08 -12.59
N ILE A 243 31.81 18.17 -13.26
CA ILE A 243 30.66 18.16 -14.19
C ILE A 243 30.87 17.16 -15.34
N GLY A 244 32.11 17.01 -15.84
CA GLY A 244 32.42 16.09 -16.93
C GLY A 244 32.37 14.61 -16.54
N GLN A 245 32.81 14.25 -15.34
CA GLN A 245 32.77 12.86 -14.86
C GLN A 245 31.34 12.39 -14.61
N GLU A 246 30.51 13.22 -13.96
CA GLU A 246 29.10 12.85 -13.71
C GLU A 246 28.32 12.69 -15.02
N GLU A 247 28.55 13.52 -16.04
CA GLU A 247 27.93 13.36 -17.36
C GLU A 247 28.30 12.02 -18.05
N GLU A 248 29.55 11.56 -17.92
CA GLU A 248 30.00 10.28 -18.46
C GLU A 248 29.35 9.09 -17.74
N ASP A 249 29.25 9.16 -16.41
CA ASP A 249 28.60 8.13 -15.59
C ASP A 249 27.08 8.04 -15.90
N TYR A 250 26.38 9.18 -15.99
CA TYR A 250 24.95 9.21 -16.38
C TYR A 250 24.71 8.67 -17.80
N GLU A 251 25.59 8.95 -18.77
CA GLU A 251 25.45 8.41 -20.13
C GLU A 251 25.73 6.90 -20.17
N ALA A 252 26.64 6.40 -19.34
CA ALA A 252 26.90 4.97 -19.19
C ALA A 252 25.71 4.23 -18.56
N GLU A 253 25.16 4.75 -17.45
CA GLU A 253 24.00 4.17 -16.77
C GLU A 253 22.76 4.16 -17.68
N SER A 254 22.47 5.27 -18.35
CA SER A 254 21.35 5.37 -19.30
C SER A 254 21.42 4.34 -20.44
N LYS A 255 22.62 4.05 -20.96
CA LYS A 255 22.83 2.99 -21.98
C LYS A 255 22.60 1.58 -21.42
N ILE A 256 22.94 1.33 -20.15
CA ILE A 256 22.66 0.06 -19.47
C ILE A 256 21.14 -0.12 -19.34
N THR A 257 20.45 0.87 -18.77
CA THR A 257 18.98 0.84 -18.60
C THR A 257 18.24 0.66 -19.93
N GLN A 258 18.68 1.33 -21.00
CA GLN A 258 18.07 1.20 -22.32
C GLN A 258 18.25 -0.21 -22.92
N LYS A 259 19.40 -0.86 -22.67
CA LYS A 259 19.69 -2.22 -23.10
C LYS A 259 18.86 -3.25 -22.32
N GLU A 260 18.74 -3.09 -21.01
CA GLU A 260 17.88 -3.92 -20.16
C GLU A 260 16.40 -3.80 -20.56
N LEU A 261 15.94 -2.58 -20.86
CA LEU A 261 14.58 -2.34 -21.35
C LEU A 261 14.32 -3.06 -22.69
N GLN A 262 15.27 -3.03 -23.64
CA GLN A 262 15.14 -3.79 -24.90
C GLN A 262 15.10 -5.31 -24.66
N GLN A 263 15.92 -5.84 -23.75
CA GLN A 263 15.91 -7.26 -23.41
C GLN A 263 14.57 -7.67 -22.76
N SER A 264 14.06 -6.85 -21.83
CA SER A 264 12.75 -7.06 -21.21
C SER A 264 11.61 -7.04 -22.23
N GLN A 265 11.62 -6.08 -23.17
CA GLN A 265 10.63 -6.02 -24.27
C GLN A 265 10.68 -7.25 -25.20
N GLN A 266 11.87 -7.77 -25.51
CA GLN A 266 12.02 -9.01 -26.26
C GLN A 266 11.46 -10.22 -25.49
N GLN A 267 11.76 -10.32 -24.19
CA GLN A 267 11.27 -11.40 -23.33
C GLN A 267 9.74 -11.35 -23.16
N VAL A 268 9.15 -10.17 -22.98
CA VAL A 268 7.68 -9.99 -22.95
C VAL A 268 7.05 -10.43 -24.28
N SER A 269 7.64 -10.07 -25.42
CA SER A 269 7.14 -10.48 -26.74
C SER A 269 7.16 -12.00 -26.93
N GLN A 270 8.21 -12.68 -26.45
CA GLN A 270 8.31 -14.15 -26.47
C GLN A 270 7.27 -14.80 -25.54
N LEU A 271 7.06 -14.26 -24.34
CA LEU A 271 6.06 -14.76 -23.39
C LEU A 271 4.63 -14.56 -23.91
N GLN A 272 4.33 -13.44 -24.58
CA GLN A 272 3.03 -13.19 -25.22
C GLN A 272 2.72 -14.22 -26.32
N GLU A 273 3.69 -14.57 -27.16
CA GLU A 273 3.50 -15.59 -28.19
C GLU A 273 3.35 -17.00 -27.58
N GLN A 274 4.09 -17.34 -26.52
CA GLN A 274 3.88 -18.59 -25.79
C GLN A 274 2.50 -18.64 -25.11
N LEU A 275 2.03 -17.53 -24.53
CA LEU A 275 0.70 -17.43 -23.94
C LEU A 275 -0.37 -17.70 -24.99
N ARG A 276 -0.31 -17.02 -26.15
CA ARG A 276 -1.22 -17.20 -27.30
C ARG A 276 -1.29 -18.67 -27.76
N ILE A 277 -0.14 -19.35 -27.84
CA ILE A 277 -0.07 -20.77 -28.19
C ILE A 277 -0.68 -21.66 -27.09
N SER A 278 -0.53 -21.29 -25.81
CA SER A 278 -1.12 -22.02 -24.69
C SER A 278 -2.64 -21.85 -24.60
N GLU A 279 -3.15 -20.64 -24.85
CA GLU A 279 -4.58 -20.32 -24.86
C GLU A 279 -5.31 -21.09 -25.95
N GLN A 280 -4.75 -21.16 -27.17
CA GLN A 280 -5.32 -21.96 -28.25
C GLN A 280 -5.41 -23.45 -27.86
N LYS A 281 -4.35 -24.01 -27.26
CA LYS A 281 -4.36 -25.41 -26.77
C LYS A 281 -5.41 -25.66 -25.70
N ILE A 282 -5.70 -24.69 -24.84
CA ILE A 282 -6.77 -24.79 -23.85
C ILE A 282 -8.12 -24.86 -24.57
N ILE A 283 -8.40 -23.95 -25.50
CA ILE A 283 -9.64 -23.93 -26.30
C ILE A 283 -9.85 -25.27 -27.03
N ASP A 284 -8.83 -25.76 -27.75
CA ASP A 284 -8.87 -27.03 -28.46
C ASP A 284 -9.16 -28.21 -27.51
N SER A 285 -8.63 -28.15 -26.28
CA SER A 285 -8.83 -29.18 -25.26
C SER A 285 -10.23 -29.13 -24.62
N GLU A 286 -10.79 -27.94 -24.42
CA GLU A 286 -12.15 -27.76 -23.90
C GLU A 286 -13.22 -28.19 -24.91
N GLU A 287 -13.01 -27.90 -26.20
CA GLU A 287 -13.91 -28.36 -27.27
C GLU A 287 -13.91 -29.90 -27.37
N LYS A 288 -12.72 -30.52 -27.32
CA LYS A 288 -12.59 -31.98 -27.28
C LYS A 288 -13.25 -32.59 -26.03
N ALA A 289 -13.14 -31.93 -24.87
CA ALA A 289 -13.79 -32.37 -23.64
C ALA A 289 -15.32 -32.32 -23.76
N ARG A 290 -15.89 -31.23 -24.31
CA ARG A 290 -17.34 -31.11 -24.58
C ARG A 290 -17.86 -32.20 -25.52
N LEU A 291 -17.17 -32.45 -26.64
CA LEU A 291 -17.52 -33.52 -27.57
C LEU A 291 -17.53 -34.90 -26.89
N THR A 292 -16.55 -35.15 -26.01
CA THR A 292 -16.46 -36.41 -25.24
C THR A 292 -17.61 -36.52 -24.22
N GLU A 293 -17.92 -35.45 -23.49
CA GLU A 293 -19.05 -35.43 -22.54
C GLU A 293 -20.40 -35.65 -23.23
N GLN A 294 -20.59 -35.05 -24.41
CA GLN A 294 -21.82 -35.19 -25.20
C GLN A 294 -21.99 -36.62 -25.73
N LEU A 295 -20.91 -37.27 -26.17
CA LEU A 295 -20.92 -38.68 -26.59
C LEU A 295 -21.23 -39.61 -25.41
N ASN A 296 -20.62 -39.38 -24.25
CA ASN A 296 -20.89 -40.17 -23.04
C ASN A 296 -22.36 -40.07 -22.60
N LYS A 297 -22.96 -38.87 -22.65
CA LYS A 297 -24.39 -38.69 -22.36
C LYS A 297 -25.29 -39.48 -23.31
N GLN A 298 -25.00 -39.46 -24.62
CA GLN A 298 -25.75 -40.26 -25.60
C GLN A 298 -25.62 -41.77 -25.34
N GLN A 299 -24.44 -42.24 -24.94
CA GLN A 299 -24.24 -43.65 -24.56
C GLN A 299 -24.99 -44.03 -23.28
N GLU A 300 -24.96 -43.21 -22.22
CA GLU A 300 -25.75 -43.45 -21.00
C GLU A 300 -27.26 -43.49 -21.28
N GLU A 301 -27.75 -42.62 -22.17
CA GLU A 301 -29.16 -42.50 -22.51
C GLU A 301 -29.64 -43.69 -23.38
N GLN A 302 -28.79 -44.18 -24.31
CA GLN A 302 -29.00 -45.47 -24.97
C GLN A 302 -29.01 -46.64 -23.98
N LEU A 303 -28.06 -46.69 -23.04
CA LEU A 303 -27.97 -47.78 -22.06
C LEU A 303 -29.23 -47.84 -21.17
N LYS A 304 -29.77 -46.69 -20.76
CA LYS A 304 -31.03 -46.57 -20.02
C LYS A 304 -32.23 -47.06 -20.84
N GLN A 305 -32.32 -46.71 -22.12
CA GLN A 305 -33.40 -47.24 -22.99
C GLN A 305 -33.30 -48.75 -23.15
N GLU A 306 -32.09 -49.30 -23.34
CA GLU A 306 -31.89 -50.74 -23.50
C GLU A 306 -32.21 -51.52 -22.20
N GLN A 307 -31.86 -50.95 -21.04
CA GLN A 307 -32.28 -51.49 -19.73
C GLN A 307 -33.80 -51.49 -19.57
N LEU A 308 -34.47 -50.37 -19.89
CA LEU A 308 -35.93 -50.25 -19.79
C LEU A 308 -36.66 -51.25 -20.70
N GLN A 309 -36.15 -51.46 -21.93
CA GLN A 309 -36.69 -52.47 -22.85
C GLN A 309 -36.52 -53.90 -22.31
N LYS A 310 -35.36 -54.23 -21.71
CA LYS A 310 -35.13 -55.55 -21.08
C LYS A 310 -36.06 -55.77 -19.90
N GLU A 311 -36.32 -54.75 -19.08
CA GLU A 311 -37.23 -54.83 -17.93
C GLU A 311 -38.70 -55.01 -18.37
N GLN A 312 -39.14 -54.27 -19.40
CA GLN A 312 -40.47 -54.46 -20.00
C GLN A 312 -40.66 -55.85 -20.61
N ALA A 313 -39.65 -56.36 -21.34
CA ALA A 313 -39.68 -57.70 -21.91
C ALA A 313 -39.74 -58.79 -20.82
N LEU A 314 -39.02 -58.62 -19.71
CA LEU A 314 -39.06 -59.53 -18.57
C LEU A 314 -40.46 -59.54 -17.91
N GLN A 315 -41.08 -58.38 -17.71
CA GLN A 315 -42.44 -58.29 -17.19
C GLN A 315 -43.47 -58.94 -18.12
N GLN A 316 -43.35 -58.75 -19.44
CA GLN A 316 -44.22 -59.42 -20.41
C GLN A 316 -44.05 -60.94 -20.39
N ALA A 317 -42.82 -61.44 -20.29
CA ALA A 317 -42.56 -62.87 -20.16
C ALA A 317 -43.19 -63.44 -18.88
N GLN A 318 -43.02 -62.78 -17.73
CA GLN A 318 -43.64 -63.19 -16.46
C GLN A 318 -45.18 -63.23 -16.55
N GLN A 319 -45.81 -62.20 -17.14
CA GLN A 319 -47.27 -62.19 -17.35
C GLN A 319 -47.73 -63.28 -18.32
N SER A 320 -46.92 -63.63 -19.32
CA SER A 320 -47.20 -64.73 -20.25
C SER A 320 -47.14 -66.08 -19.56
N ASP A 321 -46.10 -66.34 -18.75
CA ASP A 321 -45.95 -67.56 -17.96
C ASP A 321 -47.08 -67.72 -16.93
N GLU A 322 -47.50 -66.63 -16.29
CA GLU A 322 -48.61 -66.66 -15.33
C GLU A 322 -49.95 -66.93 -16.02
N LYS A 323 -50.20 -66.33 -17.20
CA LYS A 323 -51.35 -66.69 -18.05
C LYS A 323 -51.31 -68.15 -18.50
N ALA A 324 -50.13 -68.68 -18.85
CA ALA A 324 -49.98 -70.07 -19.26
C ALA A 324 -50.32 -71.05 -18.12
N LYS A 325 -49.81 -70.79 -16.90
CA LYS A 325 -50.16 -71.57 -15.69
C LYS A 325 -51.65 -71.53 -15.38
N ILE A 326 -52.27 -70.35 -15.51
CA ILE A 326 -53.73 -70.20 -15.33
C ILE A 326 -54.47 -71.02 -16.39
N ALA A 327 -54.09 -70.93 -17.66
CA ALA A 327 -54.71 -71.70 -18.75
C ALA A 327 -54.56 -73.23 -18.54
N GLU A 328 -53.42 -73.70 -18.05
CA GLU A 328 -53.18 -75.11 -17.72
C GLU A 328 -54.08 -75.59 -16.56
N GLN A 329 -54.28 -74.75 -15.52
CA GLN A 329 -55.24 -75.03 -14.45
C GLN A 329 -56.68 -75.10 -14.97
N TRP A 330 -57.10 -74.17 -15.84
CA TRP A 330 -58.43 -74.21 -16.46
C TRP A 330 -58.62 -75.43 -17.36
N ALA A 331 -57.58 -75.88 -18.07
CA ALA A 331 -57.62 -77.10 -18.87
C ALA A 331 -57.86 -78.34 -18.00
N LYS A 332 -57.13 -78.50 -16.88
CA LYS A 332 -57.37 -79.59 -15.92
C LYS A 332 -58.78 -79.57 -15.33
N ILE A 333 -59.28 -78.39 -14.93
CA ILE A 333 -60.65 -78.26 -14.42
C ILE A 333 -61.71 -78.62 -15.49
N ALA A 334 -61.43 -78.32 -16.76
CA ALA A 334 -62.31 -78.70 -17.87
C ALA A 334 -62.28 -80.22 -18.14
N GLU A 335 -61.11 -80.84 -18.05
CA GLU A 335 -60.92 -82.29 -18.20
C GLU A 335 -61.56 -83.07 -17.04
N GLU A 336 -61.38 -82.62 -15.79
CA GLU A 336 -62.08 -83.14 -14.61
C GLU A 336 -63.60 -82.99 -14.73
N ARG A 337 -64.10 -81.88 -15.28
CA ARG A 337 -65.54 -81.69 -15.56
C ARG A 337 -66.06 -82.60 -16.67
N ALA A 338 -65.28 -82.83 -17.73
CA ALA A 338 -65.66 -83.76 -18.79
C ALA A 338 -65.77 -85.19 -18.24
N HIS A 339 -64.77 -85.63 -17.47
CA HIS A 339 -64.77 -86.93 -16.79
C HIS A 339 -65.91 -87.04 -15.77
N ALA A 340 -66.20 -85.98 -15.00
CA ALA A 340 -67.35 -85.95 -14.08
C ALA A 340 -68.70 -85.99 -14.82
N SER A 341 -68.80 -85.41 -16.03
CA SER A 341 -69.99 -85.51 -16.88
C SER A 341 -70.17 -86.92 -17.45
N GLU A 342 -69.08 -87.60 -17.80
CA GLU A 342 -69.10 -88.99 -18.28
C GLU A 342 -69.42 -89.97 -17.14
N ILE A 343 -68.93 -89.71 -15.93
CA ILE A 343 -69.39 -90.39 -14.71
C ILE A 343 -70.88 -90.13 -14.48
N ALA A 344 -71.36 -88.88 -14.57
CA ALA A 344 -72.77 -88.55 -14.36
C ALA A 344 -73.68 -89.23 -15.38
N GLU A 345 -73.30 -89.33 -16.66
CA GLU A 345 -74.06 -90.05 -17.68
C GLU A 345 -74.10 -91.56 -17.41
N ASN A 346 -73.01 -92.14 -16.90
CA ASN A 346 -72.96 -93.54 -16.48
C ASN A 346 -73.72 -93.78 -15.16
N GLU A 347 -73.70 -92.84 -14.23
CA GLU A 347 -74.52 -92.87 -13.03
C GLU A 347 -76.01 -92.76 -13.34
N ASP A 348 -76.42 -91.94 -14.31
CA ASP A 348 -77.83 -91.82 -14.69
C ASP A 348 -78.31 -93.09 -15.43
N LYS A 349 -77.45 -93.74 -16.21
CA LYS A 349 -77.69 -95.12 -16.71
C LYS A 349 -77.80 -96.13 -15.56
N GLN A 350 -76.98 -96.01 -14.52
CA GLN A 350 -77.04 -96.90 -13.34
C GLN A 350 -78.23 -96.60 -12.41
N LYS A 351 -78.67 -95.34 -12.30
CA LYS A 351 -79.88 -94.92 -11.58
C LYS A 351 -81.14 -95.39 -12.30
N ALA A 352 -81.16 -95.41 -13.64
CA ALA A 352 -82.24 -96.02 -14.41
C ALA A 352 -82.39 -97.52 -14.16
N ILE A 353 -81.29 -98.23 -13.86
CA ILE A 353 -81.30 -99.65 -13.47
C ILE A 353 -81.77 -99.82 -12.00
N ASN A 354 -81.30 -98.98 -11.10
CA ASN A 354 -81.60 -99.10 -9.66
C ASN A 354 -82.99 -98.53 -9.26
N ALA A 355 -83.64 -97.75 -10.14
CA ALA A 355 -85.00 -97.21 -9.93
C ALA A 355 -86.12 -98.27 -9.86
N VAL A 356 -85.79 -99.57 -10.00
CA VAL A 356 -86.71 -100.69 -9.77
C VAL A 356 -86.76 -101.12 -8.29
N GLN A 357 -85.82 -100.69 -7.43
CA GLN A 357 -85.79 -101.12 -6.02
C GLN A 357 -85.73 -99.97 -5.00
N GLN A 358 -86.91 -99.73 -4.42
CA GLN A 358 -87.19 -99.30 -3.04
C GLN A 358 -86.96 -97.85 -2.61
N SER A 359 -88.01 -97.32 -1.98
CA SER A 359 -88.11 -96.03 -1.28
C SER A 359 -87.32 -95.99 0.02
N GLY A 360 -86.83 -94.81 0.45
CA GLY A 360 -86.27 -94.63 1.80
C GLY A 360 -85.65 -93.26 2.13
N THR A 361 -86.47 -92.37 2.70
CA THR A 361 -86.19 -91.29 3.69
C THR A 361 -84.97 -91.54 4.64
N VAL A 362 -84.20 -90.59 5.25
CA VAL A 362 -84.35 -89.13 5.53
C VAL A 362 -83.10 -88.49 6.27
N LEU A 363 -82.87 -87.16 6.14
CA LEU A 363 -82.08 -86.19 7.02
C LEU A 363 -80.57 -86.48 7.36
N VAL A 364 -79.66 -85.55 7.80
CA VAL A 364 -79.74 -84.14 8.30
C VAL A 364 -78.44 -83.29 8.08
N THR A 365 -78.54 -81.97 8.34
CA THR A 365 -77.61 -80.78 8.31
C THR A 365 -76.25 -80.85 9.09
N GLN A 366 -75.21 -79.97 9.02
CA GLN A 366 -74.97 -78.57 8.49
C GLN A 366 -73.46 -78.07 8.52
N ILE A 367 -73.15 -76.89 7.91
CA ILE A 367 -72.04 -75.89 8.22
C ILE A 367 -70.56 -76.31 7.90
N GLY A 368 -69.58 -75.46 7.52
CA GLY A 368 -69.49 -73.98 7.36
C GLY A 368 -68.12 -73.49 6.77
N ALA A 369 -67.91 -72.16 6.68
CA ALA A 369 -66.94 -71.49 5.78
C ALA A 369 -65.47 -71.35 6.25
N ILE A 370 -64.58 -71.02 5.29
CA ILE A 370 -63.20 -70.52 5.47
C ILE A 370 -62.99 -69.26 4.62
N SER A 371 -62.14 -68.32 5.05
CA SER A 371 -61.63 -67.21 4.23
C SER A 371 -60.23 -66.76 4.68
N GLN A 372 -59.37 -66.47 3.70
CA GLN A 372 -58.42 -65.33 3.59
C GLN A 372 -57.51 -64.94 4.80
N THR A 373 -56.27 -64.43 4.68
CA THR A 373 -55.29 -64.23 3.58
C THR A 373 -53.93 -63.80 4.17
N GLN A 374 -52.86 -63.98 3.39
CA GLN A 374 -51.66 -63.12 3.28
C GLN A 374 -50.56 -63.10 4.36
N PHE A 375 -49.36 -62.79 3.85
CA PHE A 375 -48.04 -62.84 4.48
C PHE A 375 -47.42 -61.43 4.62
N SER A 376 -46.69 -61.25 5.72
CA SER A 376 -45.33 -60.68 5.85
C SER A 376 -44.88 -59.37 5.15
N SER A 377 -44.42 -58.47 6.03
CA SER A 377 -43.06 -57.89 6.10
C SER A 377 -42.57 -56.77 5.16
N ALA A 378 -42.30 -55.63 5.82
CA ALA A 378 -41.03 -54.88 5.84
C ALA A 378 -40.39 -54.34 4.53
N THR A 379 -40.18 -53.02 4.52
CA THR A 379 -39.36 -52.29 3.55
C THR A 379 -38.23 -51.51 4.24
N LEU A 380 -37.08 -51.42 3.56
CA LEU A 380 -35.97 -50.51 3.86
C LEU A 380 -35.60 -49.76 2.58
N THR A 381 -35.35 -48.46 2.67
CA THR A 381 -34.80 -47.62 1.60
C THR A 381 -33.85 -46.53 2.16
N PRO A 382 -32.96 -45.92 1.35
CA PRO A 382 -31.63 -45.54 1.83
C PRO A 382 -31.29 -44.03 1.85
N MET A 383 -30.04 -43.76 2.29
CA MET A 383 -29.22 -42.53 2.28
C MET A 383 -29.66 -41.33 1.41
N ALA A 384 -29.56 -40.14 2.01
CA ALA A 384 -29.56 -38.84 1.33
C ALA A 384 -28.15 -38.23 1.20
N ALA A 385 -27.94 -37.41 0.17
CA ALA A 385 -26.65 -36.78 -0.15
C ALA A 385 -26.38 -35.49 0.65
N VAL A 386 -25.10 -35.14 0.83
CA VAL A 386 -24.64 -33.96 1.59
C VAL A 386 -24.38 -32.78 0.65
N ALA A 387 -24.96 -31.60 0.97
CA ALA A 387 -24.71 -30.35 0.28
C ALA A 387 -23.59 -29.52 0.95
N SER A 388 -22.76 -28.83 0.17
CA SER A 388 -21.66 -28.01 0.67
C SER A 388 -22.11 -26.61 1.11
N ALA A 389 -22.30 -26.40 2.42
CA ALA A 389 -22.68 -25.10 2.97
C ALA A 389 -21.47 -24.14 3.09
N ILE A 390 -21.45 -23.04 2.33
CA ILE A 390 -20.55 -21.90 2.57
C ILE A 390 -21.26 -20.94 3.53
N THR A 391 -20.64 -20.64 4.68
CA THR A 391 -21.25 -19.77 5.69
C THR A 391 -20.81 -18.32 5.49
N LYS A 392 -21.75 -17.44 5.12
CA LYS A 392 -21.52 -15.99 5.03
C LYS A 392 -21.48 -15.40 6.44
N ASP A 393 -20.48 -14.57 6.72
CA ASP A 393 -20.36 -13.86 7.99
C ASP A 393 -21.27 -12.62 8.02
N THR A 394 -22.08 -12.53 9.07
CA THR A 394 -23.13 -11.51 9.29
C THR A 394 -22.95 -10.70 10.58
N SER A 395 -21.77 -10.76 11.19
CA SER A 395 -21.48 -10.09 12.48
C SER A 395 -20.19 -9.27 12.49
N SER A 396 -19.22 -9.59 11.62
CA SER A 396 -17.91 -8.94 11.64
C SER A 396 -17.93 -7.57 10.96
N GLU A 397 -17.37 -6.58 11.65
CA GLU A 397 -17.29 -5.18 11.22
C GLU A 397 -15.91 -4.56 11.53
N LEU A 398 -15.61 -3.40 10.96
CA LEU A 398 -14.31 -2.75 11.13
C LEU A 398 -14.13 -2.22 12.56
N ASP A 399 -12.96 -2.48 13.15
CA ASP A 399 -12.50 -1.80 14.36
C ASP A 399 -12.38 -0.29 14.09
N ASN A 400 -12.77 0.55 15.05
CA ASN A 400 -12.61 2.01 14.96
C ASN A 400 -11.49 2.53 15.89
N PRO A 401 -10.28 2.78 15.37
CA PRO A 401 -9.20 3.43 16.11
C PRO A 401 -9.21 4.97 16.03
N ASP A 402 -10.14 5.59 15.29
CA ASP A 402 -10.40 7.04 15.25
C ASP A 402 -11.68 7.38 16.07
N PRO A 403 -11.59 7.48 17.41
CA PRO A 403 -12.75 7.74 18.25
C PRO A 403 -13.35 9.14 18.07
N LEU A 404 -12.62 10.07 17.42
CA LEU A 404 -13.09 11.43 17.15
C LEU A 404 -13.74 11.56 15.77
N GLY A 405 -13.56 10.59 14.87
CA GLY A 405 -14.11 10.60 13.51
C GLY A 405 -13.57 11.73 12.63
N LEU A 406 -12.34 12.18 12.89
CA LEU A 406 -11.72 13.34 12.22
C LEU A 406 -10.88 12.97 10.99
N GLY A 407 -10.50 11.70 10.86
CA GLY A 407 -9.70 11.20 9.74
C GLY A 407 -10.47 10.21 8.86
N VAL A 408 -11.43 9.45 9.40
CA VAL A 408 -12.19 8.45 8.63
C VAL A 408 -13.70 8.52 8.86
N LYS A 409 -14.47 8.35 7.79
CA LYS A 409 -15.94 8.21 7.82
C LYS A 409 -16.35 6.78 7.50
N PHE A 410 -16.99 6.13 8.46
CA PHE A 410 -17.54 4.79 8.32
C PHE A 410 -18.94 4.80 7.66
N GLU A 411 -19.21 3.74 6.89
CA GLU A 411 -20.51 3.46 6.28
C GLU A 411 -20.93 2.01 6.53
N ARG A 412 -22.24 1.82 6.73
CA ARG A 412 -22.82 0.48 6.93
C ARG A 412 -23.15 -0.18 5.60
N VAL A 413 -22.72 -1.42 5.41
CA VAL A 413 -23.07 -2.30 4.29
C VAL A 413 -23.70 -3.55 4.86
N GLU A 414 -24.92 -3.89 4.43
CA GLU A 414 -25.73 -4.96 5.04
C GLU A 414 -25.91 -4.78 6.56
N GLY A 415 -25.97 -3.53 7.04
CA GLY A 415 -26.14 -3.19 8.44
C GLY A 415 -24.85 -3.13 9.29
N LEU A 416 -23.72 -3.62 8.78
CA LEU A 416 -22.44 -3.71 9.50
C LEU A 416 -21.46 -2.63 9.05
N ILE A 417 -20.59 -2.12 9.93
CA ILE A 417 -19.53 -1.18 9.51
C ILE A 417 -18.52 -1.91 8.62
N ARG A 418 -18.65 -1.74 7.30
CA ARG A 418 -17.90 -2.50 6.29
C ARG A 418 -17.32 -1.66 5.16
N LYS A 419 -17.51 -0.34 5.22
CA LYS A 419 -16.89 0.62 4.30
C LYS A 419 -16.30 1.78 5.11
N ALA A 420 -15.13 2.24 4.68
CA ALA A 420 -14.42 3.37 5.28
C ALA A 420 -13.99 4.33 4.16
N ASN A 421 -14.13 5.64 4.40
CA ASN A 421 -13.71 6.70 3.48
C ASN A 421 -12.75 7.66 4.22
N ALA A 422 -11.59 7.94 3.63
CA ALA A 422 -10.62 8.90 4.15
C ALA A 422 -11.15 10.33 4.02
N LEU A 423 -11.19 11.09 5.12
CA LEU A 423 -11.63 12.50 5.13
C LEU A 423 -10.49 13.48 4.84
N ARG A 424 -9.24 13.02 5.00
CA ARG A 424 -8.00 13.74 4.75
C ARG A 424 -6.91 12.74 4.31
N GLN A 425 -5.82 13.24 3.76
CA GLN A 425 -4.63 12.43 3.48
C GLN A 425 -3.99 12.01 4.82
N GLU A 426 -3.91 10.71 5.08
CA GLU A 426 -3.52 10.15 6.37
C GLU A 426 -3.16 8.67 6.21
N HIS A 427 -2.32 8.07 7.06
CA HIS A 427 -2.10 6.62 7.01
C HIS A 427 -3.22 5.88 7.77
N ILE A 428 -4.26 5.42 7.06
CA ILE A 428 -5.44 4.78 7.66
C ILE A 428 -5.33 3.27 7.53
N SER A 429 -4.92 2.58 8.59
CA SER A 429 -5.03 1.11 8.72
C SER A 429 -6.25 0.76 9.56
N LEU A 430 -7.11 -0.16 9.07
CA LEU A 430 -8.30 -0.62 9.79
C LEU A 430 -8.39 -2.15 9.75
N SER A 431 -8.49 -2.78 10.92
CA SER A 431 -8.72 -4.22 11.07
C SER A 431 -10.21 -4.57 11.04
N LEU A 432 -10.54 -5.76 10.53
CA LEU A 432 -11.82 -6.41 10.78
C LEU A 432 -11.78 -7.00 12.19
N ASN A 433 -12.83 -6.77 13.00
CA ASN A 433 -12.89 -7.25 14.39
C ASN A 433 -12.91 -8.79 14.56
N LYS A 434 -13.00 -9.54 13.45
CA LYS A 434 -12.94 -11.00 13.39
C LYS A 434 -11.54 -11.53 13.69
N VAL A 435 -11.33 -12.03 14.91
CA VAL A 435 -10.18 -12.86 15.26
C VAL A 435 -10.35 -14.25 14.62
N ILE A 436 -9.30 -14.74 13.96
CA ILE A 436 -9.28 -16.04 13.29
C ILE A 436 -8.18 -16.91 13.92
N THR A 437 -8.60 -18.04 14.48
CA THR A 437 -7.76 -19.05 15.16
C THR A 437 -7.67 -20.38 14.41
N ASP A 438 -8.69 -20.69 13.61
CA ASP A 438 -8.94 -21.99 13.00
C ASP A 438 -9.81 -21.83 11.75
N GLY A 439 -9.92 -22.92 10.97
CA GLY A 439 -10.73 -22.99 9.77
C GLY A 439 -10.19 -22.18 8.59
N ILE A 440 -10.97 -22.18 7.51
CA ILE A 440 -10.65 -21.47 6.28
C ILE A 440 -11.57 -20.26 6.14
N HIS A 441 -10.97 -19.07 6.03
CA HIS A 441 -11.64 -17.79 6.05
C HIS A 441 -11.27 -16.97 4.82
N ARG A 442 -12.29 -16.44 4.12
CA ARG A 442 -12.10 -15.62 2.92
C ARG A 442 -12.73 -14.25 3.11
N VAL A 443 -11.99 -13.19 2.79
CA VAL A 443 -12.47 -11.81 2.73
C VAL A 443 -12.31 -11.27 1.32
N GLU A 444 -13.29 -10.52 0.85
CA GLU A 444 -13.34 -9.90 -0.48
C GLU A 444 -13.57 -8.39 -0.32
N VAL A 445 -12.73 -7.56 -0.95
CA VAL A 445 -12.73 -6.10 -0.79
C VAL A 445 -12.61 -5.40 -2.15
N ARG A 446 -13.21 -4.21 -2.28
CA ARG A 446 -12.93 -3.28 -3.38
C ARG A 446 -12.42 -1.96 -2.84
N PHE A 447 -11.32 -1.48 -3.41
CA PHE A 447 -10.80 -0.12 -3.19
C PHE A 447 -11.42 0.85 -4.19
N ARG A 448 -11.54 2.13 -3.80
CA ARG A 448 -12.08 3.23 -4.62
C ARG A 448 -11.29 4.51 -4.41
N LYS A 449 -10.94 5.18 -5.53
CA LYS A 449 -10.10 6.40 -5.57
C LYS A 449 -8.72 6.21 -4.93
N CYS A 450 -8.12 5.03 -5.06
CA CYS A 450 -6.76 4.76 -4.57
C CYS A 450 -5.69 4.77 -5.68
N ASN A 451 -6.00 5.19 -6.91
CA ASN A 451 -5.03 5.12 -8.02
C ASN A 451 -3.86 6.11 -7.85
N THR A 452 -2.64 5.64 -8.10
CA THR A 452 -1.48 6.51 -8.34
C THR A 452 -1.44 7.01 -9.79
N SER A 453 -0.43 7.83 -10.12
CA SER A 453 -0.15 8.29 -11.48
C SER A 453 0.10 7.17 -12.51
N ASN A 454 0.49 5.96 -12.08
CA ASN A 454 0.68 4.80 -12.96
C ASN A 454 -0.62 4.02 -13.26
N GLY A 455 -1.74 4.38 -12.61
CA GLY A 455 -3.04 3.74 -12.81
C GLY A 455 -3.29 2.45 -12.01
N TYR A 456 -2.38 2.07 -11.12
CA TYR A 456 -2.58 1.01 -10.11
C TYR A 456 -2.89 1.60 -8.73
N ALA A 457 -3.48 0.80 -7.85
CA ALA A 457 -3.98 1.25 -6.56
C ALA A 457 -2.89 1.28 -5.47
N ASP A 458 -2.61 2.45 -4.91
CA ASP A 458 -1.93 2.59 -3.62
C ASP A 458 -2.90 2.27 -2.47
N ALA A 459 -3.10 0.97 -2.28
CA ALA A 459 -3.95 0.41 -1.25
C ALA A 459 -3.42 -0.96 -0.84
N TYR A 460 -3.49 -1.27 0.45
CA TYR A 460 -2.95 -2.51 0.99
C TYR A 460 -4.07 -3.38 1.59
N ILE A 461 -3.89 -4.69 1.50
CA ILE A 461 -4.77 -5.68 2.12
C ILE A 461 -3.91 -6.79 2.73
N GLY A 462 -4.22 -7.22 3.94
CA GLY A 462 -3.29 -8.03 4.71
C GLY A 462 -3.86 -8.69 5.96
N ILE A 463 -2.94 -9.23 6.76
CA ILE A 463 -3.21 -9.80 8.08
C ILE A 463 -2.35 -9.12 9.16
N VAL A 464 -2.92 -9.01 10.35
CA VAL A 464 -2.27 -8.46 11.55
C VAL A 464 -2.44 -9.45 12.70
N LYS A 465 -1.44 -9.57 13.58
CA LYS A 465 -1.56 -10.40 14.80
C LYS A 465 -2.75 -9.94 15.64
N ALA A 466 -3.57 -10.89 16.13
CA ALA A 466 -4.84 -10.56 16.77
C ALA A 466 -4.72 -9.80 18.11
N ASP A 467 -3.57 -9.91 18.77
CA ASP A 467 -3.21 -9.20 20.00
C ASP A 467 -2.64 -7.79 19.75
N TYR A 468 -2.34 -7.45 18.49
CA TYR A 468 -1.79 -6.15 18.14
C TYR A 468 -2.91 -5.10 17.97
N VAL A 469 -2.86 -4.06 18.80
CA VAL A 469 -3.76 -2.89 18.68
C VAL A 469 -3.24 -1.97 17.58
N VAL A 470 -3.95 -1.93 16.45
CA VAL A 470 -3.64 -1.02 15.33
C VAL A 470 -3.94 0.44 15.77
N PRO A 471 -2.94 1.33 15.81
CA PRO A 471 -3.17 2.72 16.21
C PRO A 471 -3.75 3.57 15.07
N PHE A 472 -4.12 4.81 15.36
CA PHE A 472 -4.53 5.80 14.38
C PHE A 472 -3.73 7.10 14.52
N PRO A 473 -3.02 7.56 13.46
CA PRO A 473 -2.76 6.86 12.20
C PRO A 473 -1.82 5.65 12.35
N CYS A 474 -1.76 4.81 11.32
CA CYS A 474 -0.87 3.65 11.25
C CYS A 474 -0.43 3.41 9.80
N ASN A 475 0.89 3.49 9.56
CA ASN A 475 1.53 3.11 8.31
C ASN A 475 2.12 1.69 8.44
N PRO A 476 1.59 0.67 7.74
CA PRO A 476 2.05 -0.72 7.86
C PRO A 476 3.52 -0.97 7.48
N TYR A 477 4.13 -0.07 6.70
CA TYR A 477 5.55 -0.18 6.32
C TYR A 477 6.50 0.21 7.45
N MET A 478 6.07 1.09 8.35
CA MET A 478 6.92 1.68 9.39
C MET A 478 7.06 0.75 10.62
N GLU A 479 8.20 0.85 11.28
CA GLU A 479 8.40 0.34 12.63
C GLU A 479 7.52 1.11 13.64
N PRO A 480 6.85 0.44 14.61
CA PRO A 480 6.90 -1.00 14.90
C PRO A 480 5.89 -1.85 14.11
N HIS A 481 4.97 -1.24 13.35
CA HIS A 481 3.81 -1.89 12.73
C HIS A 481 4.20 -3.06 11.80
N ASN A 482 5.27 -2.88 11.02
CA ASN A 482 5.78 -3.88 10.07
C ASN A 482 6.24 -5.22 10.68
N LYS A 483 6.39 -5.30 12.02
CA LYS A 483 6.66 -6.56 12.77
C LYS A 483 5.41 -7.36 13.11
N TYR A 484 4.24 -6.75 13.02
CA TYR A 484 2.95 -7.34 13.42
C TYR A 484 1.96 -7.47 12.26
N MET A 485 2.28 -6.84 11.12
CA MET A 485 1.43 -6.73 9.93
C MET A 485 2.17 -7.26 8.70
N LEU A 486 1.46 -8.00 7.83
CA LEU A 486 1.89 -8.36 6.48
C LEU A 486 0.80 -7.93 5.51
N TYR A 487 1.18 -7.40 4.36
CA TYR A 487 0.24 -6.92 3.37
C TYR A 487 0.69 -7.14 1.93
N TYR A 488 -0.29 -7.26 1.05
CA TYR A 488 -0.14 -7.24 -0.40
C TYR A 488 -0.43 -5.82 -0.91
N HIS A 489 0.53 -5.24 -1.64
CA HIS A 489 0.53 -3.85 -2.09
C HIS A 489 0.02 -3.74 -3.53
N GLY A 490 -1.10 -3.04 -3.76
CA GLY A 490 -1.74 -2.97 -5.08
C GLY A 490 -0.87 -2.35 -6.18
N GLY A 491 -0.16 -1.26 -5.89
CA GLY A 491 0.65 -0.51 -6.84
C GLY A 491 1.95 -1.17 -7.33
N PHE A 492 2.46 -2.18 -6.62
CA PHE A 492 3.72 -2.89 -6.97
C PHE A 492 3.52 -4.40 -7.12
N GLY A 493 2.39 -4.96 -6.66
CA GLY A 493 2.18 -6.41 -6.63
C GLY A 493 2.98 -7.14 -5.55
N TYR A 494 3.72 -6.44 -4.69
CA TYR A 494 4.61 -7.09 -3.72
C TYR A 494 3.87 -7.47 -2.43
N VAL A 495 4.29 -8.55 -1.79
CA VAL A 495 3.88 -8.89 -0.41
C VAL A 495 4.98 -8.43 0.54
N TYR A 496 4.63 -7.55 1.47
CA TYR A 496 5.55 -6.94 2.43
C TYR A 496 5.42 -7.57 3.82
N TYR A 497 6.56 -7.86 4.44
CA TYR A 497 6.65 -8.26 5.84
C TYR A 497 8.00 -7.85 6.45
N LYS A 498 8.01 -7.33 7.69
CA LYS A 498 9.22 -6.81 8.37
C LYS A 498 10.00 -5.79 7.53
N GLY A 499 9.28 -4.98 6.74
CA GLY A 499 9.85 -3.97 5.83
C GLY A 499 10.41 -4.52 4.50
N ILE A 500 10.50 -5.84 4.32
CA ILE A 500 10.97 -6.49 3.10
C ILE A 500 9.77 -6.75 2.19
N GLY A 501 9.83 -6.25 0.96
CA GLY A 501 8.85 -6.55 -0.10
C GLY A 501 9.33 -7.69 -0.99
N THR A 502 8.51 -8.73 -1.13
CA THR A 502 8.78 -9.85 -2.03
C THR A 502 7.89 -9.72 -3.28
N PRO A 503 8.48 -9.62 -4.49
CA PRO A 503 7.74 -9.63 -5.75
C PRO A 503 7.20 -11.03 -6.06
N SER A 504 6.19 -11.12 -6.94
CA SER A 504 5.76 -12.30 -7.74
C SER A 504 4.24 -12.23 -8.04
N ASN A 505 3.45 -11.59 -7.18
CA ASN A 505 2.04 -11.28 -7.46
C ASN A 505 1.91 -10.08 -8.42
N SER A 506 0.78 -10.00 -9.14
CA SER A 506 0.49 -8.90 -10.06
C SER A 506 0.06 -7.63 -9.32
N GLU A 507 0.17 -6.47 -9.96
CA GLU A 507 -0.46 -5.23 -9.52
C GLU A 507 -1.99 -5.28 -9.66
N PHE A 508 -2.71 -4.46 -8.90
CA PHE A 508 -4.16 -4.31 -9.06
C PHE A 508 -4.60 -2.84 -9.17
N LYS A 509 -5.62 -2.59 -9.99
CA LYS A 509 -6.21 -1.26 -10.23
C LYS A 509 -7.37 -0.97 -9.30
N ASP A 510 -7.67 0.31 -9.10
CA ASP A 510 -8.83 0.75 -8.33
C ASP A 510 -10.15 0.11 -8.85
N GLY A 511 -11.06 -0.21 -7.93
CA GLY A 511 -12.31 -0.91 -8.24
C GLY A 511 -12.19 -2.42 -8.47
N SER A 512 -10.98 -2.99 -8.61
CA SER A 512 -10.75 -4.44 -8.63
C SER A 512 -11.32 -5.12 -7.39
N LEU A 513 -11.78 -6.36 -7.53
CA LEU A 513 -12.16 -7.21 -6.39
C LEU A 513 -10.92 -7.97 -5.93
N ILE A 514 -10.43 -7.69 -4.73
CA ILE A 514 -9.26 -8.36 -4.16
C ILE A 514 -9.76 -9.31 -3.07
N ALA A 515 -9.25 -10.54 -3.04
CA ALA A 515 -9.61 -11.50 -2.01
C ALA A 515 -8.37 -12.08 -1.32
N LEU A 516 -8.51 -12.30 -0.01
CA LEU A 516 -7.57 -13.06 0.80
C LEU A 516 -8.26 -14.33 1.27
N GLU A 517 -7.61 -15.48 1.14
CA GLU A 517 -8.04 -16.75 1.72
C GLU A 517 -7.00 -17.25 2.71
N LEU A 518 -7.33 -17.14 4.00
CA LEU A 518 -6.54 -17.62 5.13
C LEU A 518 -7.03 -19.02 5.50
N ASN A 519 -6.18 -20.02 5.36
CA ASN A 519 -6.38 -21.34 5.95
C ASN A 519 -5.55 -21.37 7.24
N ALA A 520 -6.22 -21.14 8.38
CA ALA A 520 -5.57 -21.08 9.69
C ALA A 520 -5.14 -22.48 10.16
N ASP A 521 -5.85 -23.54 9.78
CA ASP A 521 -5.51 -24.93 10.12
C ASP A 521 -4.15 -25.35 9.52
N LEU A 522 -3.83 -24.87 8.32
CA LEU A 522 -2.54 -25.07 7.66
C LEU A 522 -1.54 -23.90 7.85
N GLY A 523 -1.97 -22.81 8.48
CA GLY A 523 -1.16 -21.60 8.65
C GLY A 523 -0.74 -20.93 7.33
N THR A 524 -1.63 -20.88 6.32
CA THR A 524 -1.34 -20.31 4.99
C THR A 524 -2.30 -19.21 4.57
N LEU A 525 -1.82 -18.19 3.84
CA LEU A 525 -2.61 -17.10 3.29
C LEU A 525 -2.35 -16.94 1.79
N HIS A 526 -3.41 -16.97 0.99
CA HIS A 526 -3.35 -16.80 -0.46
C HIS A 526 -4.10 -15.54 -0.90
N PHE A 527 -3.61 -14.91 -1.97
CA PHE A 527 -4.16 -13.67 -2.53
C PHE A 527 -4.83 -13.95 -3.88
N PHE A 528 -5.86 -13.17 -4.22
CA PHE A 528 -6.58 -13.25 -5.49
C PHE A 528 -6.87 -11.85 -6.02
N VAL A 529 -6.65 -11.65 -7.33
CA VAL A 529 -7.12 -10.48 -8.07
C VAL A 529 -8.27 -10.94 -8.98
N GLY A 530 -9.48 -10.49 -8.69
CA GLY A 530 -10.70 -11.04 -9.28
C GLY A 530 -10.87 -12.51 -8.91
N THR A 531 -10.81 -13.39 -9.92
CA THR A 531 -10.86 -14.84 -9.79
C THR A 531 -9.48 -15.51 -9.87
N VAL A 532 -8.41 -14.74 -10.13
CA VAL A 532 -7.05 -15.25 -10.38
C VAL A 532 -6.26 -15.32 -9.08
N GLN A 533 -5.97 -16.54 -8.63
CA GLN A 533 -5.04 -16.78 -7.53
C GLN A 533 -3.64 -16.31 -7.90
N GLN A 534 -2.97 -15.64 -6.97
CA GLN A 534 -1.63 -15.11 -7.15
C GLN A 534 -0.55 -16.13 -6.71
N PRO A 535 0.65 -16.13 -7.33
CA PRO A 535 1.69 -17.15 -7.10
C PRO A 535 2.38 -17.09 -5.73
N LEU A 536 2.63 -15.90 -5.19
CA LEU A 536 3.23 -15.73 -3.86
C LEU A 536 2.15 -15.83 -2.79
N PHE A 537 2.28 -16.85 -1.95
CA PHE A 537 1.44 -17.08 -0.77
C PHE A 537 2.28 -17.02 0.50
N VAL A 538 1.63 -16.82 1.65
CA VAL A 538 2.30 -16.84 2.97
C VAL A 538 2.12 -18.20 3.60
N THR A 539 3.13 -18.69 4.31
CA THR A 539 3.07 -19.89 5.15
C THR A 539 3.73 -19.63 6.51
N GLY A 540 3.54 -20.56 7.46
CA GLY A 540 4.09 -20.46 8.80
C GLY A 540 3.26 -19.62 9.79
N ILE A 541 2.01 -19.28 9.44
CA ILE A 541 1.12 -18.50 10.30
C ILE A 541 0.67 -19.34 11.51
N LYS A 542 1.44 -19.26 12.59
CA LYS A 542 1.24 -19.99 13.85
C LYS A 542 0.71 -19.06 14.95
N GLY A 543 -0.55 -18.67 14.85
CA GLY A 543 -1.20 -17.83 15.85
C GLY A 543 -2.45 -17.12 15.32
N ALA A 544 -3.23 -16.55 16.24
CA ALA A 544 -4.44 -15.83 15.89
C ALA A 544 -4.15 -14.52 15.13
N VAL A 545 -4.91 -14.26 14.07
CA VAL A 545 -4.78 -13.05 13.25
C VAL A 545 -6.13 -12.41 12.94
N LYS A 546 -6.12 -11.15 12.51
CA LYS A 546 -7.25 -10.43 11.92
C LYS A 546 -6.89 -10.02 10.48
N PHE A 547 -7.89 -9.88 9.61
CA PHE A 547 -7.69 -9.18 8.34
C PHE A 547 -7.61 -7.66 8.56
N PHE A 548 -6.82 -6.96 7.75
CA PHE A 548 -6.80 -5.49 7.73
C PHE A 548 -6.67 -4.92 6.32
N PHE A 549 -7.00 -3.63 6.22
CA PHE A 549 -6.99 -2.85 4.98
C PHE A 549 -6.33 -1.50 5.25
N TRP A 550 -5.63 -0.95 4.25
CA TRP A 550 -5.03 0.38 4.35
C TRP A 550 -5.27 1.22 3.09
N ILE A 551 -5.45 2.52 3.32
CA ILE A 551 -5.60 3.58 2.30
C ILE A 551 -4.89 4.86 2.78
N HIS A 552 -4.48 5.73 1.85
CA HIS A 552 -3.79 6.99 2.16
C HIS A 552 -4.54 8.25 1.72
N GLU A 553 -4.94 8.28 0.45
CA GLU A 553 -5.35 9.52 -0.22
C GLU A 553 -6.65 10.09 0.34
N LYS A 554 -6.79 11.43 0.30
CA LYS A 554 -8.05 12.06 0.67
C LYS A 554 -9.17 11.60 -0.25
N ASP A 555 -10.36 11.38 0.31
CA ASP A 555 -11.55 10.87 -0.37
C ASP A 555 -11.40 9.44 -0.95
N SER A 556 -10.27 8.76 -0.72
CA SER A 556 -10.10 7.34 -0.98
C SER A 556 -10.97 6.50 -0.04
N SER A 557 -11.27 5.27 -0.44
CA SER A 557 -12.13 4.38 0.35
C SER A 557 -11.91 2.92 0.04
N PHE A 558 -12.34 2.05 0.95
CA PHE A 558 -12.48 0.62 0.68
C PHE A 558 -13.82 0.12 1.22
N GLN A 559 -14.34 -0.92 0.58
CA GLN A 559 -15.56 -1.61 0.99
C GLN A 559 -15.32 -3.12 1.00
N ILE A 560 -15.62 -3.74 2.14
CA ILE A 560 -15.71 -5.19 2.28
C ILE A 560 -16.97 -5.65 1.55
N ALA A 561 -16.78 -6.43 0.49
CA ALA A 561 -17.84 -7.01 -0.33
C ALA A 561 -18.36 -8.32 0.27
N SER A 562 -17.49 -9.16 0.85
CA SER A 562 -17.92 -10.31 1.64
C SER A 562 -16.87 -10.79 2.64
N VAL A 563 -17.35 -11.49 3.67
CA VAL A 563 -16.54 -12.29 4.60
C VAL A 563 -17.25 -13.65 4.69
N LYS A 564 -16.49 -14.74 4.55
CA LYS A 564 -17.02 -16.12 4.45
C LYS A 564 -16.12 -17.08 5.23
N GLN A 565 -16.73 -18.08 5.85
CA GLN A 565 -16.02 -19.30 6.27
C GLN A 565 -16.26 -20.39 5.23
N LEU A 566 -15.21 -21.13 4.90
CA LEU A 566 -15.18 -22.13 3.83
C LEU A 566 -14.90 -23.52 4.43
N ASN A 567 -15.65 -24.53 4.00
CA ASN A 567 -15.43 -25.92 4.45
C ASN A 567 -14.27 -26.61 3.70
N LYS A 568 -13.75 -25.97 2.64
CA LYS A 568 -12.64 -26.46 1.82
C LYS A 568 -11.95 -25.26 1.17
N ALA A 569 -10.62 -25.32 1.07
CA ALA A 569 -9.85 -24.32 0.35
C ALA A 569 -10.25 -24.27 -1.13
N THR A 570 -10.35 -23.07 -1.69
CA THR A 570 -10.52 -22.83 -3.13
C THR A 570 -9.20 -22.69 -3.87
N THR A 571 -8.10 -22.55 -3.11
CA THR A 571 -6.73 -22.46 -3.60
C THR A 571 -6.31 -23.72 -4.36
N LYS A 572 -5.60 -23.54 -5.46
CA LYS A 572 -4.94 -24.59 -6.25
C LYS A 572 -3.43 -24.45 -6.12
N THR A 573 -2.70 -25.55 -6.20
CA THR A 573 -1.25 -25.53 -6.36
C THR A 573 -0.90 -24.90 -7.71
N LEU A 574 -0.08 -23.85 -7.73
CA LEU A 574 0.38 -23.21 -8.97
C LEU A 574 1.80 -23.68 -9.31
N PRO A 575 2.16 -23.91 -10.59
CA PRO A 575 3.50 -24.39 -10.96
C PRO A 575 4.65 -23.45 -10.58
N ASN A 576 4.36 -22.15 -10.49
CA ASN A 576 5.28 -21.07 -10.13
C ASN A 576 5.00 -20.48 -8.74
N GLN A 577 4.35 -21.25 -7.84
CA GLN A 577 4.04 -20.73 -6.51
C GLN A 577 5.29 -20.55 -5.65
N GLU A 578 5.33 -19.46 -4.90
CA GLU A 578 6.41 -19.13 -3.97
C GLU A 578 5.84 -18.90 -2.57
N ALA A 579 6.61 -19.27 -1.54
CA ALA A 579 6.16 -19.27 -0.15
C ALA A 579 6.95 -18.27 0.70
N LEU A 580 6.30 -17.17 1.11
CA LEU A 580 6.84 -16.22 2.07
C LEU A 580 6.62 -16.74 3.50
N GLN A 581 7.64 -16.68 4.35
CA GLN A 581 7.56 -17.11 5.76
C GLN A 581 7.12 -15.96 6.68
N TRP A 582 6.10 -16.22 7.49
CA TRP A 582 5.64 -15.36 8.60
C TRP A 582 6.55 -15.46 9.85
#